data_AF-A6ZMR2-F1
#
_entry.id   AF-A6ZMR2-F1
#
_cell.length_a   1.000
_cell.length_b   1.000
_cell.length_c   1.000
_cell.angle_alpha   90.00
_cell.angle_beta   90.00
_cell.angle_gamma   90.00
#
_symmetry.space_group_name_H-M   'P 1'
#
loop_
_entity.id
_entity.type
_entity.pdbx_description
1 polymer ?
#
loop_
_entity_poly.entity_id
_entity_poly.type
_entity_poly.pdbx_seq_one_letter_code
_entity_poly.pdbx_strand_id
1 'polypeptide(L)'
;MWSKKFTLKKLILGGYLFAQKVYCEDESNSIYGTWSSKSNQVFTGPGFYDPVDELLIEPSLPGLSYSFTEDGWYEEATYQVSGNPRNPTCPMASLIYQHGTYNISENGTLVLNPIEVDGRQLFSDPCNDDGVSTYSRYNQTETFKEYAVGIDPYHGIYTLQLYQYDGTPMQPLYLAYRPPMMLPTETLNPTSSATSTDDSSSNKKRSLRSLVRRSLENRHKTNAIKRQNTSFLTSNAIWYISAGMLGVGSLLFLAF
;
A
#
# COMPACT_ATOMS: atom_id res chain seq x y z
N MET A 1 -79.92 -14.10 -30.21
CA MET A 1 -79.43 -14.99 -29.16
C MET A 1 -78.28 -15.84 -29.71
N TRP A 2 -77.04 -15.36 -29.67
CA TRP A 2 -75.84 -16.09 -29.23
C TRP A 2 -74.64 -15.14 -29.30
N SER A 3 -73.96 -15.00 -28.17
CA SER A 3 -72.91 -14.01 -27.91
C SER A 3 -71.55 -14.52 -28.35
N LYS A 4 -70.72 -13.57 -28.79
CA LYS A 4 -69.34 -13.70 -29.24
C LYS A 4 -68.46 -14.40 -28.18
N LYS A 5 -67.76 -15.47 -28.57
CA LYS A 5 -66.59 -16.00 -27.84
C LYS A 5 -65.53 -16.49 -28.84
N PHE A 6 -64.63 -15.61 -29.24
CA PHE A 6 -63.33 -16.01 -29.78
C PHE A 6 -62.25 -15.52 -28.82
N THR A 7 -61.96 -16.36 -27.84
CA THR A 7 -60.82 -16.25 -26.93
C THR A 7 -59.54 -16.58 -27.68
N LEU A 8 -58.83 -15.55 -28.14
CA LEU A 8 -57.46 -15.68 -28.65
C LEU A 8 -56.51 -15.80 -27.44
N LYS A 9 -56.26 -17.05 -27.04
CA LYS A 9 -55.29 -17.41 -26.01
C LYS A 9 -53.88 -17.44 -26.60
N LYS A 10 -52.96 -16.77 -25.90
CA LYS A 10 -51.52 -17.05 -25.76
C LYS A 10 -50.62 -16.80 -26.98
N LEU A 11 -50.06 -15.59 -27.08
CA LEU A 11 -48.70 -15.41 -27.61
C LEU A 11 -48.10 -14.05 -27.24
N ILE A 12 -47.62 -13.85 -26.00
CA ILE A 12 -46.58 -12.84 -25.73
C ILE A 12 -45.54 -13.47 -24.82
N LEU A 13 -44.47 -13.89 -25.47
CA LEU A 13 -43.21 -14.36 -24.96
C LEU A 13 -42.45 -13.15 -24.40
N GLY A 14 -42.66 -12.81 -23.12
CA GLY A 14 -41.91 -11.76 -22.43
C GLY A 14 -40.66 -12.35 -21.79
N GLY A 15 -39.54 -12.39 -22.51
CA GLY A 15 -38.25 -12.77 -21.96
C GLY A 15 -37.79 -11.73 -20.94
N TYR A 16 -37.77 -12.09 -19.66
CA TYR A 16 -37.17 -11.28 -18.60
C TYR A 16 -35.65 -11.42 -18.69
N LEU A 17 -34.99 -10.47 -19.34
CA LEU A 17 -33.56 -10.23 -19.14
C LEU A 17 -33.39 -9.57 -17.77
N PHE A 18 -33.04 -10.36 -16.76
CA PHE A 18 -32.47 -9.83 -15.53
C PHE A 18 -31.07 -9.28 -15.86
N ALA A 19 -31.01 -8.02 -16.26
CA ALA A 19 -29.77 -7.26 -16.15
C ALA A 19 -29.53 -7.03 -14.65
N GLN A 20 -28.75 -7.90 -14.02
CA GLN A 20 -28.19 -7.59 -12.70
C GLN A 20 -27.27 -6.39 -12.88
N LYS A 21 -27.76 -5.20 -12.48
CA LYS A 21 -26.87 -4.10 -12.14
C LYS A 21 -26.06 -4.57 -10.93
N VAL A 22 -24.77 -4.83 -11.15
CA VAL A 22 -23.81 -4.82 -10.06
C VAL A 22 -23.77 -3.38 -9.59
N TYR A 23 -24.45 -3.12 -8.47
CA TYR A 23 -24.14 -1.94 -7.68
C TYR A 23 -22.79 -2.25 -7.06
N CYS A 24 -21.72 -1.62 -7.55
CA CYS A 24 -20.62 -1.33 -6.65
C CYS A 24 -21.20 -0.29 -5.69
N GLU A 25 -21.57 -0.72 -4.50
CA GLU A 25 -21.92 0.17 -3.41
C GLU A 25 -20.64 0.90 -3.01
N ASP A 26 -20.37 2.02 -3.69
CA ASP A 26 -19.50 3.03 -3.11
C ASP A 26 -20.33 3.69 -2.02
N GLU A 27 -20.39 3.04 -0.86
CA GLU A 27 -20.86 3.70 0.34
C GLU A 27 -19.92 4.89 0.53
N SER A 28 -20.39 6.10 0.20
CA SER A 28 -19.56 7.29 0.01
C SER A 28 -18.75 7.68 1.25
N ASN A 29 -19.11 7.13 2.40
CA ASN A 29 -18.49 7.39 3.71
C ASN A 29 -17.82 6.14 4.31
N SER A 30 -17.65 5.08 3.52
CA SER A 30 -16.99 3.88 4.00
C SER A 30 -15.48 4.08 4.17
N ILE A 31 -14.94 3.51 5.25
CA ILE A 31 -13.50 3.48 5.55
C ILE A 31 -12.74 2.46 4.69
N TYR A 32 -13.43 1.62 3.90
CA TYR A 32 -12.80 0.54 3.14
C TYR A 32 -11.84 1.06 2.07
N GLY A 33 -10.61 0.53 2.07
CA GLY A 33 -9.54 0.94 1.16
C GLY A 33 -8.19 1.05 1.86
N THR A 34 -7.16 1.36 1.08
CA THR A 34 -5.83 1.76 1.59
C THR A 34 -5.74 3.27 1.62
N TRP A 35 -5.40 3.81 2.77
CA TRP A 35 -5.19 5.21 3.02
C TRP A 35 -3.71 5.46 3.30
N SER A 36 -3.15 6.51 2.73
CA SER A 36 -1.77 6.92 2.98
C SER A 36 -1.71 8.40 3.32
N SER A 37 -0.81 8.76 4.21
CA SER A 37 -0.44 10.16 4.47
C SER A 37 0.09 10.86 3.20
N LYS A 38 0.22 12.19 3.28
CA LYS A 38 0.57 13.09 2.16
C LYS A 38 1.82 12.69 1.36
N SER A 39 2.81 12.04 1.96
CA SER A 39 4.02 11.61 1.24
C SER A 39 3.72 10.57 0.16
N ASN A 40 2.64 9.80 0.32
CA ASN A 40 2.20 8.76 -0.61
C ASN A 40 3.33 7.77 -0.95
N GLN A 41 4.19 7.47 0.02
CA GLN A 41 5.30 6.51 -0.10
C GLN A 41 5.15 5.30 0.82
N VAL A 42 4.40 5.43 1.91
CA VAL A 42 4.17 4.34 2.86
C VAL A 42 2.85 3.70 2.48
N PHE A 43 2.87 2.40 2.21
CA PHE A 43 1.69 1.61 1.91
C PHE A 43 1.76 0.30 2.67
N THR A 44 0.62 -0.12 3.19
CA THR A 44 0.37 -1.47 3.68
C THR A 44 0.61 -2.52 2.58
N GLY A 45 0.90 -3.75 3.01
CA GLY A 45 1.09 -4.92 2.17
C GLY A 45 2.55 -5.40 2.05
N PRO A 46 2.83 -6.28 1.08
CA PRO A 46 4.15 -6.91 0.89
C PRO A 46 5.26 -5.93 0.47
N GLY A 47 4.92 -4.66 0.23
CA GLY A 47 5.90 -3.60 -0.03
C GLY A 47 6.53 -3.05 1.26
N PHE A 48 5.92 -3.28 2.42
CA PHE A 48 6.36 -2.74 3.71
C PHE A 48 6.80 -3.84 4.68
N TYR A 49 6.11 -4.98 4.71
CA TYR A 49 6.49 -6.13 5.52
C TYR A 49 6.54 -7.41 4.69
N ASP A 50 7.61 -8.20 4.86
CA ASP A 50 7.71 -9.55 4.32
C ASP A 50 7.58 -10.57 5.47
N PRO A 51 6.46 -11.31 5.56
CA PRO A 51 6.25 -12.30 6.61
C PRO A 51 7.13 -13.55 6.49
N VAL A 52 7.69 -13.82 5.30
CA VAL A 52 8.49 -15.03 5.05
C VAL A 52 9.92 -14.86 5.55
N ASP A 53 10.51 -13.71 5.26
CA ASP A 53 11.87 -13.36 5.71
C ASP A 53 11.83 -12.46 6.98
N GLU A 54 10.64 -12.19 7.52
CA GLU A 54 10.36 -11.34 8.69
C GLU A 54 11.08 -9.99 8.63
N LEU A 55 10.96 -9.30 7.50
CA LEU A 55 11.71 -8.07 7.22
C LEU A 55 10.78 -6.87 7.01
N LEU A 56 11.11 -5.76 7.66
CA LEU A 56 10.51 -4.45 7.41
C LEU A 56 11.30 -3.74 6.30
N ILE A 57 10.60 -3.31 5.25
CA ILE A 57 11.16 -2.62 4.09
C ILE A 57 10.96 -1.12 4.28
N GLU A 58 12.06 -0.38 4.30
CA GLU A 58 12.03 1.07 4.47
C GLU A 58 11.50 1.80 3.22
N PRO A 59 10.41 2.57 3.35
CA PRO A 59 9.93 3.44 2.27
C PRO A 59 10.84 4.65 2.04
N SER A 60 10.75 5.28 0.86
CA SER A 60 11.60 6.44 0.51
C SER A 60 11.34 7.69 1.35
N LEU A 61 10.14 7.84 1.92
CA LEU A 61 9.75 9.01 2.74
C LEU A 61 8.89 8.56 3.93
N PRO A 62 8.98 9.26 5.07
CA PRO A 62 8.13 8.98 6.22
C PRO A 62 6.65 9.20 5.92
N GLY A 63 5.81 8.48 6.64
CA GLY A 63 4.36 8.50 6.47
C GLY A 63 3.65 7.43 7.29
N LEU A 64 2.33 7.48 7.24
CA LEU A 64 1.43 6.48 7.82
C LEU A 64 0.55 5.90 6.73
N SER A 65 0.20 4.63 6.85
CA SER A 65 -0.79 3.98 6.01
C SER A 65 -1.64 3.02 6.80
N TYR A 66 -2.94 3.04 6.52
CA TYR A 66 -3.91 2.12 7.08
C TYR A 66 -4.72 1.50 5.96
N SER A 67 -4.96 0.20 6.05
CA SER A 67 -5.86 -0.53 5.16
C SER A 67 -7.02 -1.11 5.94
N PHE A 68 -8.22 -0.99 5.39
CA PHE A 68 -9.43 -1.57 5.96
C PHE A 68 -10.17 -2.39 4.90
N THR A 69 -10.55 -3.61 5.27
CA THR A 69 -11.37 -4.52 4.47
C THR A 69 -12.80 -4.53 5.00
N GLU A 70 -13.75 -4.85 4.13
CA GLU A 70 -15.17 -4.99 4.49
C GLU A 70 -15.41 -6.12 5.51
N ASP A 71 -14.53 -7.13 5.53
CA ASP A 71 -14.61 -8.28 6.45
C ASP A 71 -14.14 -7.96 7.89
N GLY A 72 -13.80 -6.70 8.20
CA GLY A 72 -13.42 -6.28 9.55
C GLY A 72 -11.92 -6.43 9.87
N TRP A 73 -11.06 -6.59 8.85
CA TRP A 73 -9.61 -6.64 9.04
C TRP A 73 -8.93 -5.33 8.69
N TYR A 74 -7.89 -5.00 9.46
CA TYR A 74 -7.03 -3.86 9.20
C TYR A 74 -5.56 -4.26 9.11
N GLU A 75 -4.80 -3.41 8.43
CA GLU A 75 -3.35 -3.43 8.45
C GLU A 75 -2.83 -2.00 8.60
N GLU A 76 -1.73 -1.85 9.33
CA GLU A 76 -1.06 -0.60 9.59
C GLU A 76 0.41 -0.70 9.18
N ALA A 77 0.87 0.32 8.46
CA ALA A 77 2.27 0.55 8.14
C ALA A 77 2.66 1.98 8.53
N THR A 78 3.62 2.10 9.43
CA THR A 78 4.04 3.37 10.01
C THR A 78 5.54 3.54 9.83
N TYR A 79 5.97 4.62 9.17
CA TYR A 79 7.38 5.01 9.08
C TYR A 79 7.52 6.46 9.57
N GLN A 80 8.11 6.61 10.75
CA GLN A 80 8.31 7.90 11.39
C GLN A 80 9.80 8.16 11.57
N VAL A 81 10.20 9.41 11.36
CA VAL A 81 11.57 9.89 11.56
C VAL A 81 11.52 11.13 12.44
N SER A 82 12.35 11.14 13.49
CA SER A 82 12.54 12.27 14.38
C SER A 82 13.97 12.80 14.23
N GLY A 83 14.10 14.07 13.87
CA GLY A 83 15.40 14.73 13.78
C GLY A 83 15.98 14.99 15.18
N ASN A 84 17.31 14.94 15.30
CA ASN A 84 18.00 15.29 16.52
C ASN A 84 18.58 16.72 16.41
N PRO A 85 18.02 17.73 17.12
CA PRO A 85 18.50 19.12 17.03
C PRO A 85 19.93 19.32 17.52
N ARG A 86 20.42 18.46 18.43
CA ARG A 86 21.77 18.54 18.97
C ARG A 86 22.80 17.96 18.01
N ASN A 87 22.43 16.88 17.30
CA ASN A 87 23.28 16.30 16.26
C ASN A 87 22.45 15.88 15.04
N PRO A 88 22.41 16.70 13.96
CA PRO A 88 21.61 16.41 12.78
C PRO A 88 22.11 15.20 11.99
N THR A 89 23.29 14.63 12.30
CA THR A 89 23.79 13.41 11.64
C THR A 89 23.16 12.13 12.19
N CYS A 90 22.44 12.20 13.31
CA CYS A 90 21.81 11.04 13.96
C CYS A 90 20.28 11.21 14.07
N PRO A 91 19.52 11.08 12.97
CA PRO A 91 18.06 11.02 13.05
C PRO A 91 17.62 9.69 13.66
N MET A 92 16.58 9.72 14.48
CA MET A 92 15.94 8.49 14.99
C MET A 92 14.82 8.09 14.04
N ALA A 93 14.66 6.79 13.78
CA ALA A 93 13.62 6.28 12.90
C ALA A 93 12.92 5.06 13.51
N SER A 94 11.62 4.94 13.25
CA SER A 94 10.81 3.80 13.65
C SER A 94 9.93 3.35 12.50
N LEU A 95 10.06 2.08 12.13
CA LEU A 95 9.15 1.40 11.23
C LEU A 95 8.31 0.43 12.06
N ILE A 96 6.99 0.51 11.93
CA ILE A 96 6.05 -0.34 12.67
C ILE A 96 5.09 -0.95 11.67
N TYR A 97 4.93 -2.26 11.76
CA TYR A 97 3.93 -3.04 11.06
C TYR A 97 3.05 -3.74 12.09
N GLN A 98 1.74 -3.66 11.92
CA GLN A 98 0.80 -4.51 12.63
C GLN A 98 -0.48 -4.71 11.82
N HIS A 99 -1.18 -5.81 12.09
CA HIS A 99 -2.43 -6.14 11.41
C HIS A 99 -3.32 -6.95 12.35
N GLY A 100 -4.61 -6.97 12.06
CA GLY A 100 -5.59 -7.69 12.86
C GLY A 100 -7.01 -7.29 12.53
N THR A 101 -7.87 -7.27 13.54
CA THR A 101 -9.31 -6.97 13.38
C THR A 101 -9.64 -5.59 13.91
N TYR A 102 -10.60 -4.92 13.30
CA TYR A 102 -11.10 -3.65 13.81
C TYR A 102 -12.59 -3.72 14.11
N ASN A 103 -13.02 -2.94 15.10
CA ASN A 103 -14.41 -2.82 15.48
C ASN A 103 -14.81 -1.33 15.48
N ILE A 104 -15.95 -1.03 14.85
CA ILE A 104 -16.56 0.30 14.88
C ILE A 104 -17.74 0.23 15.83
N SER A 105 -17.68 1.02 16.90
CA SER A 105 -18.77 1.17 17.88
C SER A 105 -19.86 2.09 17.34
N GLU A 106 -21.10 1.97 17.84
CA GLU A 106 -22.24 2.80 17.41
C GLU A 106 -22.02 4.32 17.63
N ASN A 107 -21.15 4.68 18.57
CA ASN A 107 -20.75 6.06 18.85
C ASN A 107 -19.69 6.62 17.87
N GLY A 108 -19.24 5.82 16.88
CA GLY A 108 -18.19 6.18 15.91
C GLY A 108 -16.76 5.86 16.36
N THR A 109 -16.56 5.32 17.56
CA THR A 109 -15.23 4.91 18.05
C THR A 109 -14.72 3.70 17.28
N LEU A 110 -13.51 3.82 16.72
CA LEU A 110 -12.81 2.79 15.97
C LEU A 110 -11.71 2.18 16.84
N VAL A 111 -11.77 0.88 17.07
CA VAL A 111 -10.77 0.15 17.86
C VAL A 111 -10.06 -0.86 16.97
N LEU A 112 -8.73 -0.78 16.92
CA LEU A 112 -7.84 -1.66 16.17
C LEU A 112 -7.22 -2.70 17.11
N ASN A 113 -7.50 -3.98 16.87
CA ASN A 113 -7.06 -5.12 17.68
C ASN A 113 -6.06 -5.96 16.89
N PRO A 114 -4.74 -5.80 17.14
CA PRO A 114 -3.72 -6.53 16.40
C PRO A 114 -3.66 -8.01 16.77
N ILE A 115 -3.13 -8.82 15.86
CA ILE A 115 -2.65 -10.17 16.18
C ILE A 115 -1.31 -10.02 16.93
N GLU A 116 -1.30 -10.39 18.21
CA GLU A 116 -0.18 -10.20 19.13
C GLU A 116 1.18 -10.74 18.62
N VAL A 117 1.17 -11.83 17.85
CA VAL A 117 2.41 -12.50 17.40
C VAL A 117 3.02 -11.92 16.12
N ASP A 118 2.27 -11.12 15.36
CA ASP A 118 2.63 -10.72 14.00
C ASP A 118 3.20 -9.30 13.91
N GLY A 119 2.90 -8.42 14.87
CA GLY A 119 3.42 -7.06 14.82
C GLY A 119 4.95 -7.01 14.93
N ARG A 120 5.56 -6.09 14.18
CA ARG A 120 7.01 -5.91 14.09
C ARG A 120 7.36 -4.44 14.19
N GLN A 121 8.48 -4.16 14.86
CA GLN A 121 9.06 -2.83 14.95
C GLN A 121 10.55 -2.90 14.61
N LEU A 122 10.99 -1.98 13.76
CA LEU A 122 12.40 -1.70 13.52
C LEU A 122 12.69 -0.29 13.99
N PHE A 123 13.50 -0.17 15.04
CA PHE A 123 13.88 1.09 15.64
C PHE A 123 15.37 1.35 15.41
N SER A 124 15.72 2.59 15.05
CA SER A 124 17.09 2.99 14.79
C SER A 124 17.39 4.29 15.52
N ASP A 125 18.40 4.27 16.40
CA ASP A 125 19.00 5.46 17.00
C ASP A 125 20.52 5.47 16.73
N PRO A 126 20.96 6.08 15.62
CA PRO A 126 22.36 6.04 15.19
C PRO A 126 23.36 6.62 16.20
N CYS A 127 22.92 7.46 17.13
CA CYS A 127 23.79 8.06 18.14
C CYS A 127 23.97 7.18 19.38
N ASN A 128 23.09 6.19 19.60
CA ASN A 128 23.13 5.31 20.77
C ASN A 128 23.30 3.81 20.41
N ASP A 129 23.05 3.41 19.15
CA ASP A 129 22.98 2.01 18.72
C ASP A 129 24.19 1.54 17.88
N ASP A 130 25.28 2.31 17.82
CA ASP A 130 26.51 1.99 17.05
C ASP A 130 26.26 1.61 15.57
N GLY A 131 25.16 2.11 14.99
CA GLY A 131 24.77 1.86 13.59
C GLY A 131 23.99 0.56 13.34
N VAL A 132 23.57 -0.16 14.38
CA VAL A 132 22.74 -1.37 14.27
C VAL A 132 21.33 -1.09 14.78
N SER A 133 20.33 -1.18 13.92
CA SER A 133 18.93 -1.02 14.32
C SER A 133 18.42 -2.21 15.14
N THR A 134 17.52 -1.91 16.09
CA THR A 134 16.85 -2.90 16.93
C THR A 134 15.57 -3.38 16.26
N TYR A 135 15.48 -4.68 16.00
CA TYR A 135 14.27 -5.33 15.50
C TYR A 135 13.57 -6.08 16.62
N SER A 136 12.31 -5.75 16.89
CA SER A 136 11.51 -6.33 17.98
C SER A 136 10.09 -6.66 17.52
N ARG A 137 9.40 -7.51 18.30
CA ARG A 137 7.95 -7.68 18.15
C ARG A 137 7.22 -6.47 18.70
N TYR A 138 6.07 -6.18 18.11
CA TYR A 138 5.21 -5.06 18.47
C TYR A 138 3.77 -5.54 18.64
N ASN A 139 3.08 -5.03 19.66
CA ASN A 139 1.67 -5.29 19.88
C ASN A 139 1.07 -4.09 20.61
N GLN A 140 0.24 -3.32 19.90
CA GLN A 140 -0.45 -2.20 20.48
C GLN A 140 -1.86 -2.07 19.92
N THR A 141 -2.86 -2.21 20.79
CA THR A 141 -4.25 -1.87 20.46
C THR A 141 -4.38 -0.36 20.32
N GLU A 142 -4.91 0.10 19.18
CA GLU A 142 -5.16 1.52 18.95
C GLU A 142 -6.64 1.84 19.09
N THR A 143 -6.97 2.97 19.70
CA THR A 143 -8.36 3.43 19.84
C THR A 143 -8.49 4.86 19.32
N PHE A 144 -9.28 5.02 18.27
CA PHE A 144 -9.67 6.31 17.72
C PHE A 144 -11.05 6.68 18.22
N LYS A 145 -11.17 7.89 18.77
CA LYS A 145 -12.43 8.38 19.33
C LYS A 145 -13.53 8.44 18.27
N GLU A 146 -13.17 8.88 17.07
CA GLU A 146 -14.04 9.05 15.91
C GLU A 146 -13.17 9.00 14.63
N TYR A 147 -13.79 8.74 13.49
CA TYR A 147 -13.20 8.93 12.18
C TYR A 147 -14.18 9.65 11.24
N ALA A 148 -13.65 10.41 10.29
CA ALA A 148 -14.45 11.06 9.26
C ALA A 148 -13.87 10.77 7.87
N VAL A 149 -14.73 10.29 6.97
CA VAL A 149 -14.41 10.11 5.55
C VAL A 149 -15.09 11.22 4.77
N GLY A 150 -14.34 11.92 3.91
CA GLY A 150 -14.88 13.01 3.10
C GLY A 150 -13.96 13.41 1.96
N ILE A 151 -14.46 14.22 1.04
CA ILE A 151 -13.66 14.73 -0.08
C ILE A 151 -12.97 16.02 0.35
N ASP A 152 -11.65 16.07 0.23
CA ASP A 152 -10.88 17.30 0.46
C ASP A 152 -11.26 18.36 -0.60
N PRO A 153 -11.77 19.54 -0.22
CA PRO A 153 -12.17 20.58 -1.17
C PRO A 153 -11.03 21.15 -2.00
N TYR A 154 -9.77 21.02 -1.54
CA TYR A 154 -8.61 21.54 -2.25
C TYR A 154 -8.09 20.56 -3.32
N HIS A 155 -7.94 19.28 -2.96
CA HIS A 155 -7.39 18.26 -3.87
C HIS A 155 -8.46 17.48 -4.65
N GLY A 156 -9.71 17.46 -4.18
CA GLY A 156 -10.80 16.66 -4.78
C GLY A 156 -10.62 15.16 -4.60
N ILE A 157 -9.87 14.72 -3.58
CA ILE A 157 -9.56 13.32 -3.28
C ILE A 157 -10.23 12.94 -1.96
N TYR A 158 -10.68 11.68 -1.84
CA TYR A 158 -11.16 11.15 -0.56
C TYR A 158 -10.06 11.19 0.50
N THR A 159 -10.44 11.65 1.67
CA THR A 159 -9.61 11.75 2.87
C THR A 159 -10.26 11.02 4.03
N LEU A 160 -9.41 10.37 4.81
CA LEU A 160 -9.74 9.77 6.09
C LEU A 160 -9.05 10.60 7.17
N GLN A 161 -9.87 11.22 8.01
CA GLN A 161 -9.44 11.94 9.20
C GLN A 161 -9.67 11.05 10.42
N LEU A 162 -8.60 10.61 11.06
CA LEU A 162 -8.64 9.89 12.32
C LEU A 162 -8.49 10.86 13.49
N TYR A 163 -9.22 10.61 14.58
CA TYR A 163 -9.09 11.35 15.83
C TYR A 163 -8.58 10.43 16.92
N GLN A 164 -7.48 10.83 17.58
CA GLN A 164 -6.91 10.08 18.70
C GLN A 164 -7.90 9.95 19.86
N TYR A 165 -7.56 9.15 20.87
CA TYR A 165 -8.41 8.91 22.04
C TYR A 165 -8.83 10.20 22.79
N ASP A 166 -7.99 11.24 22.76
CA ASP A 166 -8.24 12.56 23.36
C ASP A 166 -9.08 13.49 22.46
N GLY A 167 -9.34 13.08 21.21
CA GLY A 167 -10.01 13.88 20.19
C GLY A 167 -9.07 14.77 19.37
N THR A 168 -7.75 14.69 19.57
CA THR A 168 -6.78 15.41 18.74
C THR A 168 -6.75 14.79 17.34
N PRO A 169 -6.93 15.58 16.26
CA PRO A 169 -6.87 15.06 14.90
C PRO A 169 -5.46 14.56 14.58
N MET A 170 -5.37 13.38 13.97
CA MET A 170 -4.13 12.90 13.35
C MET A 170 -3.87 13.61 12.02
N GLN A 171 -2.70 13.37 11.42
CA GLN A 171 -2.48 13.80 10.05
C GLN A 171 -3.51 13.18 9.10
N PRO A 172 -4.03 13.94 8.12
CA PRO A 172 -5.01 13.44 7.18
C PRO A 172 -4.39 12.35 6.30
N LEU A 173 -5.17 11.31 6.05
CA LEU A 173 -4.83 10.23 5.12
C LEU A 173 -5.64 10.39 3.84
N TYR A 174 -5.06 10.04 2.70
CA TYR A 174 -5.65 10.15 1.38
C TYR A 174 -5.86 8.75 0.80
N LEU A 175 -6.98 8.53 0.13
CA LEU A 175 -7.29 7.25 -0.49
C LEU A 175 -6.28 6.93 -1.60
N ALA A 176 -5.56 5.82 -1.46
CA ALA A 176 -4.56 5.34 -2.41
C ALA A 176 -5.08 4.18 -3.27
N TYR A 177 -5.72 3.18 -2.64
CA TYR A 177 -6.19 1.98 -3.33
C TYR A 177 -7.59 1.55 -2.86
N ARG A 178 -8.40 1.07 -3.81
CA ARG A 178 -9.63 0.31 -3.57
C ARG A 178 -9.73 -0.78 -4.65
N PRO A 179 -9.73 -2.09 -4.32
CA PRO A 179 -9.74 -2.70 -2.98
C PRO A 179 -8.47 -2.41 -2.15
N PRO A 180 -8.50 -2.63 -0.81
CA PRO A 180 -7.33 -2.42 0.05
C PRO A 180 -6.15 -3.33 -0.34
N MET A 181 -4.95 -2.78 -0.24
CA MET A 181 -3.68 -3.47 -0.35
C MET A 181 -3.17 -3.82 1.06
N MET A 182 -3.19 -5.09 1.43
CA MET A 182 -2.66 -5.60 2.70
C MET A 182 -2.22 -7.07 2.55
N LEU A 183 -1.50 -7.60 3.53
CA LEU A 183 -1.17 -9.02 3.59
C LEU A 183 -2.42 -9.88 3.90
N PRO A 184 -2.34 -11.22 3.73
CA PRO A 184 -3.46 -12.11 4.05
C PRO A 184 -3.96 -11.94 5.49
N THR A 185 -5.29 -12.02 5.66
CA THR A 185 -6.01 -11.84 6.93
C THR A 185 -5.97 -13.08 7.82
N GLU A 186 -4.77 -13.60 8.05
CA GLU A 186 -4.49 -14.76 8.89
C GLU A 186 -3.23 -14.53 9.72
N THR A 187 -3.02 -15.31 10.78
CA THR A 187 -1.77 -15.23 11.53
C THR A 187 -0.59 -15.62 10.64
N LEU A 188 0.34 -14.69 10.41
CA LEU A 188 1.43 -14.84 9.45
C LEU A 188 2.63 -15.59 10.05
N ASN A 189 2.94 -15.34 11.32
CA ASN A 189 4.09 -15.89 12.02
C ASN A 189 3.66 -16.59 13.33
N PRO A 190 3.00 -17.77 13.25
CA PRO A 190 2.52 -18.48 14.43
C PRO A 190 3.69 -18.88 15.35
N THR A 191 3.56 -18.59 16.63
CA THR A 191 4.49 -19.08 17.67
C THR A 191 3.94 -20.34 18.31
N SER A 192 4.76 -21.17 18.97
CA SER A 192 4.34 -22.43 19.60
C SER A 192 3.21 -22.28 20.65
N SER A 193 2.94 -21.05 21.09
CA SER A 193 1.82 -20.74 21.99
C SER A 193 0.50 -20.45 21.27
N ALA A 194 0.52 -20.26 19.94
CA ALA A 194 -0.66 -20.03 19.12
C ALA A 194 -1.05 -21.33 18.41
N THR A 195 -2.16 -21.94 18.86
CA THR A 195 -2.78 -23.12 18.27
C THR A 195 -2.93 -22.95 16.76
N SER A 196 -2.05 -23.58 15.99
CA SER A 196 -2.13 -23.62 14.53
C SER A 196 -3.17 -24.67 14.14
N THR A 197 -4.21 -24.27 13.43
CA THR A 197 -5.03 -25.20 12.65
C THR A 197 -4.16 -25.77 11.54
N ASP A 198 -3.86 -27.06 11.65
CA ASP A 198 -3.07 -27.83 10.72
C ASP A 198 -3.69 -27.82 9.32
N ASP A 199 -2.95 -27.36 8.30
CA ASP A 199 -3.12 -27.83 6.94
C ASP A 199 -1.77 -28.28 6.36
N SER A 200 -1.54 -29.58 6.56
CA SER A 200 -0.39 -30.33 6.06
C SER A 200 -0.63 -30.72 4.60
N SER A 201 -0.15 -29.94 3.64
CA SER A 201 -0.07 -30.39 2.24
C SER A 201 1.38 -30.43 1.73
N SER A 202 1.97 -31.60 1.90
CA SER A 202 3.22 -32.03 1.27
C SER A 202 3.07 -32.12 -0.25
N ASN A 203 3.65 -31.18 -1.00
CA ASN A 203 4.15 -31.48 -2.33
C ASN A 203 5.27 -30.50 -2.69
N LYS A 204 6.47 -31.05 -2.94
CA LYS A 204 7.74 -30.36 -3.20
C LYS A 204 7.72 -29.68 -4.58
N LYS A 205 6.79 -28.75 -4.80
CA LYS A 205 6.89 -27.75 -5.86
C LYS A 205 8.11 -26.90 -5.53
N ARG A 206 8.94 -26.63 -6.55
CA ARG A 206 10.07 -25.69 -6.48
C ARG A 206 9.63 -24.50 -5.60
N SER A 207 10.31 -24.30 -4.46
CA SER A 207 9.70 -23.55 -3.36
C SER A 207 9.19 -22.20 -3.87
N LEU A 208 7.93 -21.86 -3.55
CA LEU A 208 7.40 -20.52 -3.79
C LEU A 208 8.37 -19.47 -3.26
N ARG A 209 9.05 -19.77 -2.14
CA ARG A 209 10.19 -19.03 -1.58
C ARG A 209 11.26 -18.65 -2.60
N SER A 210 11.71 -19.58 -3.46
CA SER A 210 12.75 -19.28 -4.47
C SER A 210 12.25 -18.37 -5.59
N LEU A 211 10.96 -18.45 -5.94
CA LEU A 211 10.34 -17.61 -6.95
C LEU A 211 10.03 -16.21 -6.41
N VAL A 212 9.52 -16.11 -5.18
CA VAL A 212 9.22 -14.85 -4.49
C VAL A 212 10.49 -14.05 -4.24
N ARG A 213 11.53 -14.67 -3.64
CA ARG A 213 12.84 -14.01 -3.47
C ARG A 213 13.42 -13.50 -4.79
N ARG A 214 13.35 -14.30 -5.85
CA ARG A 214 13.81 -13.88 -7.19
C ARG A 214 12.97 -12.71 -7.73
N SER A 215 11.66 -12.68 -7.51
CA SER A 215 10.81 -11.56 -7.96
C SER A 215 11.10 -10.26 -7.21
N LEU A 216 11.36 -10.33 -5.89
CA LEU A 216 11.65 -9.18 -5.05
C LEU A 216 13.06 -8.61 -5.30
N GLU A 217 14.07 -9.48 -5.44
CA GLU A 217 15.43 -9.07 -5.86
C GLU A 217 15.42 -8.39 -7.24
N ASN A 218 14.53 -8.82 -8.13
CA ASN A 218 14.36 -8.20 -9.44
C ASN A 218 13.48 -6.95 -9.44
N ARG A 219 12.70 -6.63 -8.38
CA ARG A 219 11.77 -5.49 -8.39
C ARG A 219 12.50 -4.14 -8.47
N HIS A 220 13.66 -4.04 -7.83
CA HIS A 220 14.53 -2.86 -7.87
C HIS A 220 15.51 -2.87 -9.06
N LYS A 221 15.73 -4.04 -9.68
CA LYS A 221 16.52 -4.16 -10.91
C LYS A 221 15.60 -3.96 -12.11
N THR A 222 15.69 -2.80 -12.74
CA THR A 222 15.07 -2.64 -14.05
C THR A 222 15.66 -3.68 -15.01
N ASN A 223 14.83 -4.37 -15.80
CA ASN A 223 15.28 -5.15 -16.97
C ASN A 223 15.81 -4.23 -18.09
N ALA A 224 16.08 -2.95 -17.80
CA ALA A 224 16.64 -2.00 -18.72
C ALA A 224 18.11 -2.38 -18.99
N ILE A 225 18.30 -3.35 -19.87
CA ILE A 225 19.57 -3.54 -20.54
C ILE A 225 19.83 -2.23 -21.28
N LYS A 226 20.86 -1.48 -20.87
CA LYS A 226 21.37 -0.37 -21.65
C LYS A 226 21.73 -0.96 -23.02
N ARG A 227 20.87 -0.76 -24.03
CA ARG A 227 21.18 -1.16 -25.39
C ARG A 227 22.42 -0.37 -25.80
N GLN A 228 23.58 -1.04 -25.78
CA GLN A 228 24.74 -0.56 -26.50
C GLN A 228 24.35 -0.67 -27.98
N ASN A 229 23.84 0.42 -28.54
CA ASN A 229 23.59 0.49 -29.97
C ASN A 229 24.97 0.40 -30.63
N THR A 230 25.29 -0.77 -31.22
CA THR A 230 26.54 -1.04 -31.93
C THR A 230 26.61 -0.35 -33.30
N SER A 231 25.61 0.46 -33.64
CA SER A 231 25.69 1.36 -34.78
C SER A 231 26.71 2.47 -34.53
N PHE A 232 27.42 2.88 -35.58
CA PHE A 232 28.38 3.98 -35.61
C PHE A 232 27.83 5.30 -35.04
N LEU A 233 26.50 5.44 -34.96
CA LEU A 233 25.80 6.51 -34.24
C LEU A 233 25.66 6.21 -32.74
N THR A 234 26.77 5.96 -32.05
CA THR A 234 26.75 5.88 -30.58
C THR A 234 26.38 7.24 -29.97
N SER A 235 25.78 7.24 -28.77
CA SER A 235 25.42 8.48 -28.06
C SER A 235 26.61 9.45 -27.89
N ASN A 236 27.82 8.91 -27.72
CA ASN A 236 29.04 9.70 -27.62
C ASN A 236 29.41 10.33 -28.97
N ALA A 237 29.30 9.57 -30.07
CA ALA A 237 29.56 10.10 -31.40
C ALA A 237 28.61 11.25 -31.76
N ILE A 238 27.31 11.11 -31.45
CA ILE A 238 26.32 12.18 -31.67
C ILE A 238 26.69 13.43 -30.85
N TRP A 239 27.10 13.26 -29.59
CA TRP A 239 27.53 14.38 -28.75
C TRP A 239 28.74 15.11 -29.33
N TYR A 240 29.79 14.39 -29.73
CA TYR A 240 30.98 15.00 -30.36
C TYR A 240 30.68 15.64 -31.72
N ILE A 241 29.84 15.03 -32.56
CA ILE A 241 29.41 15.61 -33.84
C ILE A 241 28.65 16.93 -33.58
N SER A 242 27.75 16.97 -32.61
CA SER A 242 27.02 18.18 -32.25
C SER A 242 27.94 19.30 -31.72
N ALA A 243 28.90 18.96 -30.86
CA ALA A 243 29.90 19.90 -30.36
C ALA A 243 30.80 20.43 -31.49
N GLY A 244 31.18 19.56 -32.43
CA GLY A 244 31.96 19.92 -33.62
C GLY A 244 31.20 20.86 -34.56
N MET A 245 29.92 20.58 -34.83
CA MET A 245 29.09 21.46 -35.66
C MET A 245 28.89 22.84 -35.02
N LEU A 246 28.71 22.91 -33.70
CA LEU A 246 28.65 24.19 -32.98
C LEU A 246 29.99 24.95 -33.07
N GLY A 247 31.11 24.25 -32.90
CA GLY A 247 32.45 24.84 -33.04
C GLY A 247 32.70 25.40 -34.45
N VAL A 248 32.45 24.61 -35.50
CA VAL A 248 32.63 25.04 -36.89
C VAL A 248 31.65 26.15 -37.26
N GLY A 249 30.39 26.07 -36.83
CA GLY A 249 29.41 27.13 -37.01
C GLY A 249 29.84 28.44 -36.37
N SER A 250 30.42 28.39 -35.17
CA SER A 250 30.97 29.59 -34.50
C SER A 250 32.16 30.19 -35.24
N LEU A 251 33.05 29.36 -35.79
CA LEU A 251 34.20 29.82 -36.57
C LEU A 251 33.78 30.42 -37.91
N LEU A 252 32.83 29.81 -38.62
CA LEU A 252 32.30 30.35 -39.87
C LEU A 252 31.54 31.65 -39.67
N PHE A 253 30.80 31.79 -38.57
CA PHE A 253 30.12 33.04 -38.21
C PHE A 253 31.08 34.19 -37.91
N LEU A 254 32.28 33.90 -37.39
CA LEU A 254 33.32 34.91 -37.14
C LEU A 254 34.19 35.22 -38.37
N ALA A 255 34.22 34.32 -39.36
CA ALA A 255 35.03 34.47 -40.56
C ALA A 255 34.33 35.23 -41.70
N PHE A 256 33.00 35.42 -41.60
CA PHE A 256 32.18 36.26 -42.48
C PHE A 256 31.75 37.53 -41.74
#